data_AF-A0A976GST9-F1
#
_entry.id   AF-A0A976GST9-F1
#
_cell.length_a   1.000
_cell.length_b   1.000
_cell.length_c   1.000
_cell.angle_alpha   90.00
_cell.angle_beta   90.00
_cell.angle_gamma   90.00
#
_symmetry.space_group_name_H-M   'P 1'
#
loop_
_entity.id
_entity.type
_entity.pdbx_description
1 polymer ?
#
loop_
_entity_poly.entity_id
_entity_poly.type
_entity_poly.pdbx_seq_one_letter_code
_entity_poly.pdbx_strand_id
1 'polypeptide(L)'
;KQIAEARDKGDLSENAEYDAAKEAQGLMEMKIAKLENTIAQARVLDESQIDTTKVSIMTIIKIRNSKTKKEFTYTLVAEEEADLANGRLSVLSPIGKGLLGKSIGENADIQVPSGIVNFEVLDIKPSW
;
A
#
# COMPACT_ATOMS: atom_id res chain seq x y z
N LYS A 1 41.13 -44.23 -6.69
CA LYS A 1 40.13 -43.79 -5.69
C LYS A 1 39.67 -42.36 -6.01
N GLN A 2 38.88 -42.16 -7.06
CA GLN A 2 38.34 -40.84 -7.46
C GLN A 2 36.82 -40.89 -7.70
N ILE A 3 36.16 -41.92 -7.18
CA ILE A 3 34.72 -42.20 -7.39
C ILE A 3 33.99 -42.26 -6.04
N ALA A 4 34.53 -41.62 -5.00
CA ALA A 4 33.93 -41.57 -3.67
C ALA A 4 33.49 -40.15 -3.27
N GLU A 5 34.11 -39.10 -3.82
CA GLU A 5 33.76 -37.70 -3.51
C GLU A 5 32.65 -37.11 -4.39
N ALA A 6 32.23 -37.82 -5.44
CA ALA A 6 31.09 -37.40 -6.27
C ALA A 6 29.72 -37.78 -5.67
N ARG A 7 29.68 -38.63 -4.62
CA ARG A 7 28.43 -39.01 -3.93
C ARG A 7 28.01 -38.03 -2.84
N ASP A 8 28.94 -37.31 -2.22
CA ASP A 8 28.63 -36.36 -1.12
C ASP A 8 28.09 -35.01 -1.60
N LYS A 9 28.31 -34.63 -2.86
CA LYS A 9 27.77 -33.38 -3.43
C LYS A 9 26.50 -33.56 -4.25
N GLY A 10 26.12 -34.80 -4.57
CA GLY A 10 24.87 -35.10 -5.29
C GLY A 10 23.65 -35.15 -4.37
N ASP A 11 23.84 -35.48 -3.08
CA ASP A 11 22.74 -35.67 -2.11
C ASP A 11 22.33 -34.35 -1.42
N LEU A 12 23.24 -33.39 -1.31
CA LEU A 12 22.95 -32.10 -0.68
C LEU A 12 22.25 -31.11 -1.62
N SER A 13 22.56 -31.12 -2.93
CA SER A 13 21.92 -30.19 -3.88
C SER A 13 20.50 -30.61 -4.25
N GLU A 14 20.24 -31.91 -4.41
CA GLU A 14 18.89 -32.44 -4.65
C GLU A 14 17.97 -32.15 -3.45
N ASN A 15 18.44 -32.36 -2.22
CA ASN A 15 17.67 -32.01 -1.03
C ASN A 15 17.52 -30.50 -0.85
N ALA A 16 18.54 -29.69 -1.16
CA ALA A 16 18.43 -28.23 -1.09
C ALA A 16 17.44 -27.66 -2.13
N GLU A 17 17.44 -28.17 -3.35
CA GLU A 17 16.49 -27.76 -4.39
C GLU A 17 15.07 -28.24 -4.07
N TYR A 18 14.91 -29.46 -3.55
CA TYR A 18 13.63 -29.99 -3.10
C TYR A 18 13.06 -29.21 -1.90
N ASP A 19 13.90 -28.93 -0.91
CA ASP A 19 13.50 -28.15 0.28
C ASP A 19 13.17 -26.71 -0.10
N ALA A 20 13.95 -26.08 -0.99
CA ALA A 20 13.64 -24.75 -1.52
C ALA A 20 12.33 -24.74 -2.33
N ALA A 21 12.08 -25.78 -3.13
CA ALA A 21 10.81 -25.92 -3.86
C ALA A 21 9.62 -26.11 -2.91
N LYS A 22 9.79 -26.88 -1.84
CA LYS A 22 8.77 -27.10 -0.81
C LYS A 22 8.51 -25.83 0.02
N GLU A 23 9.55 -25.07 0.37
CA GLU A 23 9.41 -23.77 1.03
C GLU A 23 8.72 -22.75 0.11
N ALA A 24 9.12 -22.69 -1.17
CA ALA A 24 8.46 -21.84 -2.17
C ALA A 24 6.99 -22.23 -2.37
N GLN A 25 6.66 -23.52 -2.37
CA GLN A 25 5.27 -24.00 -2.40
C GLN A 25 4.51 -23.55 -1.15
N GLY A 26 5.08 -23.70 0.05
CA GLY A 26 4.46 -23.24 1.29
C GLY A 26 4.21 -21.73 1.29
N LEU A 27 5.15 -20.93 0.79
CA LEU A 27 4.97 -19.49 0.60
C LEU A 27 3.85 -19.16 -0.40
N MET A 28 3.75 -19.95 -1.47
CA MET A 28 2.69 -19.81 -2.46
C MET A 28 1.32 -20.14 -1.87
N GLU A 29 1.20 -21.24 -1.11
CA GLU A 29 -0.03 -21.63 -0.43
C GLU A 29 -0.47 -20.58 0.61
N MET A 30 0.48 -20.03 1.38
CA MET A 30 0.19 -18.91 2.28
C MET A 30 -0.32 -17.67 1.52
N LYS A 31 0.26 -17.38 0.34
CA LYS A 31 -0.18 -16.27 -0.50
C LYS A 31 -1.59 -16.50 -1.06
N ILE A 32 -1.90 -17.73 -1.48
CA ILE A 32 -3.24 -18.11 -1.95
C ILE A 32 -4.25 -17.92 -0.82
N ALA A 33 -4.02 -18.51 0.36
CA ALA A 33 -4.92 -18.40 1.50
C ALA A 33 -5.16 -16.94 1.92
N LYS A 34 -4.11 -16.10 1.87
CA LYS A 34 -4.24 -14.66 2.14
C LYS A 34 -5.17 -13.98 1.11
N LEU A 35 -4.97 -14.24 -0.17
CA LEU A 35 -5.80 -13.66 -1.24
C LEU A 35 -7.26 -14.13 -1.16
N GLU A 36 -7.50 -15.42 -0.91
CA GLU A 36 -8.85 -15.96 -0.72
C GLU A 36 -9.57 -15.28 0.44
N ASN A 37 -8.88 -15.11 1.58
CA ASN A 37 -9.45 -14.41 2.73
C ASN A 37 -9.73 -12.92 2.44
N THR A 38 -8.83 -12.24 1.73
CA THR A 38 -9.06 -10.85 1.31
C THR A 38 -10.29 -10.73 0.39
N ILE A 39 -10.43 -11.62 -0.60
CA ILE A 39 -11.58 -11.62 -1.51
C ILE A 39 -12.87 -11.94 -0.73
N ALA A 40 -12.84 -12.91 0.18
CA ALA A 40 -14.01 -13.30 0.98
C ALA A 40 -14.54 -12.17 1.87
N GLN A 41 -13.68 -11.25 2.31
CA GLN A 41 -14.04 -10.09 3.15
C GLN A 41 -14.33 -8.82 2.35
N ALA A 42 -14.05 -8.81 1.04
CA ALA A 42 -14.24 -7.63 0.21
C ALA A 42 -15.72 -7.24 0.09
N ARG A 43 -15.99 -5.93 0.08
CA ARG A 43 -17.33 -5.38 -0.17
C ARG A 43 -17.26 -4.47 -1.40
N VAL A 44 -18.22 -4.64 -2.31
CA VAL A 44 -18.36 -3.75 -3.47
C VAL A 44 -18.99 -2.44 -3.02
N LEU A 45 -18.36 -1.32 -3.34
CA LEU A 45 -18.88 0.02 -3.10
C LEU A 45 -19.45 0.58 -4.40
N ASP A 46 -20.61 1.22 -4.31
CA ASP A 46 -21.21 1.96 -5.41
C ASP A 46 -20.54 3.34 -5.52
N GLU A 47 -19.98 3.63 -6.70
CA GLU A 47 -19.23 4.85 -6.98
C GLU A 47 -20.08 6.12 -6.81
N SER A 48 -21.38 6.04 -7.11
CA SER A 48 -22.31 7.17 -6.95
C SER A 48 -22.52 7.57 -5.48
N GLN A 49 -22.13 6.70 -4.55
CA GLN A 49 -22.23 6.91 -3.11
C GLN A 49 -20.92 7.42 -2.50
N ILE A 50 -19.85 7.59 -3.30
CA ILE A 50 -18.59 8.15 -2.79
C ILE A 50 -18.81 9.63 -2.49
N ASP A 51 -18.87 9.95 -1.19
CA ASP A 51 -18.95 11.30 -0.70
C ASP A 51 -17.64 12.05 -0.95
N THR A 52 -17.66 12.97 -1.93
CA THR A 52 -16.51 13.83 -2.26
C THR A 52 -16.49 15.14 -1.46
N THR A 53 -17.42 15.33 -0.51
CA THR A 53 -17.40 16.53 0.35
C THR A 53 -16.21 16.50 1.31
N LYS A 54 -15.74 15.31 1.65
CA LYS A 54 -14.61 15.06 2.55
C LYS A 54 -13.64 14.06 1.95
N VAL A 55 -12.39 14.16 2.37
CA VAL A 55 -11.35 13.20 2.00
C VAL A 55 -11.67 11.85 2.62
N SER A 56 -11.90 10.85 1.77
CA SER A 56 -12.13 9.46 2.17
C SER A 56 -11.22 8.51 1.38
N ILE A 57 -11.27 7.23 1.72
CA ILE A 57 -10.69 6.19 0.87
C ILE A 57 -11.33 6.25 -0.54
N MET A 58 -10.57 5.85 -1.56
CA MET A 58 -10.97 5.87 -2.99
C MET A 58 -11.22 7.27 -3.57
N THR A 59 -10.62 8.30 -2.95
CA THR A 59 -10.61 9.66 -3.50
C THR A 59 -9.21 10.04 -3.97
N ILE A 60 -9.15 10.81 -5.07
CA ILE A 60 -7.95 11.55 -5.45
C ILE A 60 -8.03 12.93 -4.81
N ILE A 61 -6.99 13.27 -4.06
CA ILE A 61 -6.87 14.55 -3.37
C ILE A 61 -5.74 15.36 -3.98
N LYS A 62 -6.00 16.65 -4.18
CA LYS A 62 -4.96 17.63 -4.49
C LYS A 62 -4.66 18.42 -3.24
N ILE A 63 -3.41 18.42 -2.80
CA ILE A 63 -2.97 19.11 -1.58
C ILE A 63 -1.84 20.08 -1.88
N ARG A 64 -1.75 21.17 -1.12
CA ARG A 64 -0.67 22.14 -1.21
C ARG A 64 0.05 22.25 0.12
N ASN A 65 1.38 22.19 0.09
CA ASN A 65 2.18 22.48 1.28
C ASN A 65 2.16 23.99 1.54
N SER A 66 1.67 24.42 2.71
CA SER A 66 1.46 25.83 3.01
C SER A 66 2.77 26.65 3.09
N LYS A 67 3.88 26.00 3.44
CA LYS A 67 5.22 26.64 3.53
C LYS A 67 5.92 26.71 2.17
N THR A 68 5.96 25.61 1.42
CA THR A 68 6.73 25.52 0.16
C THR A 68 5.90 25.86 -1.08
N LYS A 69 4.58 25.99 -0.92
CA LYS A 69 3.60 26.19 -2.01
C LYS A 69 3.59 25.09 -3.08
N LYS A 70 4.29 23.97 -2.85
CA LYS A 70 4.27 22.81 -3.74
C LYS A 70 2.94 22.08 -3.66
N GLU A 71 2.42 21.69 -4.81
CA GLU A 71 1.19 20.92 -4.94
C GLU A 71 1.52 19.44 -5.19
N PHE A 72 0.74 18.57 -4.57
CA PHE A 72 0.83 17.13 -4.71
C PHE A 72 -0.55 16.56 -4.98
N THR A 73 -0.62 15.50 -5.78
CA THR A 73 -1.86 14.78 -6.05
C THR A 73 -1.66 13.33 -5.67
N TYR A 74 -2.55 12.80 -4.84
CA TYR A 74 -2.49 11.41 -4.36
C TYR A 74 -3.86 10.76 -4.41
N THR A 75 -3.88 9.46 -4.68
CA THR A 75 -5.06 8.62 -4.52
C THR A 75 -5.02 7.98 -3.15
N LEU A 76 -6.04 8.21 -2.30
CA LEU A 76 -6.12 7.56 -1.01
C LEU A 76 -6.65 6.12 -1.16
N VAL A 77 -5.84 5.17 -0.71
CA VAL A 77 -6.10 3.73 -0.83
C VAL A 77 -5.91 3.02 0.50
N ALA A 78 -6.29 1.75 0.55
CA ALA A 78 -5.98 0.87 1.68
C ALA A 78 -4.47 0.66 1.83
N GLU A 79 -4.02 0.20 3.00
CA GLU A 79 -2.59 0.02 3.25
C GLU A 79 -1.96 -1.03 2.33
N GLU A 80 -2.70 -2.09 2.02
CA GLU A 80 -2.29 -3.18 1.14
C GLU A 80 -2.07 -2.74 -0.31
N GLU A 81 -2.63 -1.60 -0.70
CA GLU A 81 -2.61 -1.05 -2.05
C GLU A 81 -1.66 0.14 -2.22
N ALA A 82 -1.01 0.53 -1.13
CA ALA A 82 -0.19 1.74 -1.08
C ALA A 82 1.05 1.60 -1.96
N ASP A 83 1.27 2.62 -2.80
CA ASP A 83 2.40 2.72 -3.70
C ASP A 83 2.68 4.20 -3.99
N LEU A 84 3.60 4.77 -3.21
CA LEU A 84 3.97 6.18 -3.34
C LEU A 84 4.60 6.51 -4.70
N ALA A 85 5.26 5.55 -5.36
CA ALA A 85 5.87 5.78 -6.67
C ALA A 85 4.79 6.03 -7.73
N ASN A 86 3.63 5.38 -7.59
CA ASN A 86 2.47 5.56 -8.45
C ASN A 86 1.42 6.52 -7.86
N GLY A 87 1.77 7.29 -6.82
CA GLY A 87 0.87 8.28 -6.22
C GLY A 87 -0.29 7.69 -5.41
N ARG A 88 -0.25 6.40 -5.05
CA ARG A 88 -1.23 5.73 -4.18
C ARG A 88 -0.78 5.86 -2.72
N LEU A 89 -1.50 6.67 -1.94
CA LEU A 89 -1.18 6.97 -0.55
C LEU A 89 -2.09 6.17 0.38
N SER A 90 -1.50 5.44 1.33
CA SER A 90 -2.26 4.75 2.38
C SER A 90 -3.01 5.74 3.27
N VAL A 91 -4.29 5.48 3.51
CA VAL A 91 -5.09 6.17 4.55
C VAL A 91 -4.53 6.02 5.96
N LEU A 92 -3.70 5.00 6.21
CA LEU A 92 -3.06 4.75 7.51
C LEU A 92 -1.71 5.45 7.69
N SER A 93 -1.15 6.02 6.62
CA SER A 93 0.07 6.83 6.69
C SER A 93 -0.16 8.10 7.52
N PRO A 94 0.89 8.74 8.09
CA PRO A 94 0.72 10.00 8.82
C PRO A 94 0.00 11.08 7.99
N ILE A 95 0.35 11.17 6.70
CA ILE A 95 -0.27 12.12 5.78
C ILE A 95 -1.73 11.75 5.51
N GLY A 96 -2.01 10.47 5.22
CA GLY A 96 -3.37 9.97 4.99
C GLY A 96 -4.28 10.19 6.21
N LYS A 97 -3.80 9.85 7.41
CA LYS A 97 -4.53 10.06 8.67
C LYS A 97 -4.83 11.53 8.96
N GLY A 98 -3.88 12.42 8.67
CA GLY A 98 -4.06 13.85 8.87
C GLY A 98 -5.05 14.49 7.91
N LEU A 99 -5.18 13.92 6.70
CA LEU A 99 -6.08 14.42 5.66
C LEU A 99 -7.47 13.77 5.70
N LEU A 100 -7.61 12.59 6.29
CA LEU A 100 -8.88 11.87 6.37
C LEU A 100 -9.97 12.74 7.01
N GLY A 101 -11.13 12.84 6.35
CA GLY A 101 -12.28 13.61 6.81
C GLY A 101 -12.20 15.12 6.60
N LYS A 102 -11.10 15.64 6.04
CA LYS A 102 -10.95 17.07 5.71
C LYS A 102 -11.73 17.45 4.46
N SER A 103 -12.19 18.69 4.41
CA SER A 103 -12.94 19.26 3.28
C SER A 103 -12.04 20.17 2.43
N ILE A 104 -12.49 20.51 1.21
CA ILE A 104 -11.80 21.47 0.35
C ILE A 104 -11.64 22.82 1.08
N GLY A 105 -10.43 23.37 1.08
CA GLY A 105 -10.05 24.61 1.76
C GLY A 105 -9.62 24.44 3.22
N GLU A 106 -9.76 23.25 3.81
CA GLU A 106 -9.26 23.00 5.17
C GLU A 106 -7.75 22.75 5.19
N ASN A 107 -7.13 23.15 6.30
CA ASN A 107 -5.74 22.85 6.60
C ASN A 107 -5.61 21.61 7.50
N ALA A 108 -4.64 20.77 7.20
CA ALA A 108 -4.24 19.60 7.97
C ALA A 108 -2.82 19.79 8.52
N ASP A 109 -2.70 19.74 9.84
CA ASP A 109 -1.43 19.70 10.56
C ASP A 109 -0.97 18.25 10.69
N ILE A 110 0.10 17.90 9.99
CA ILE A 110 0.59 16.54 9.90
C ILE A 110 1.94 16.45 10.58
N GLN A 111 2.03 15.61 11.61
CA GLN A 111 3.28 15.33 12.29
C GLN A 111 4.06 14.28 11.51
N VAL A 112 5.20 14.69 10.96
CA VAL A 112 6.18 13.81 10.31
C VAL A 112 7.47 13.79 11.15
N PRO A 113 8.36 12.80 10.97
CA PRO A 113 9.61 12.72 11.75
C PRO A 113 10.48 13.99 11.69
N SER A 114 10.37 14.76 10.60
CA SER A 114 11.09 16.02 10.39
C SER A 114 10.39 17.26 10.96
N GLY A 115 9.23 17.12 11.63
CA GLY A 115 8.47 18.20 12.25
C GLY A 115 7.00 18.26 11.80
N ILE A 116 6.32 19.38 12.08
CA ILE A 116 4.93 19.59 11.66
C ILE A 116 4.91 20.21 10.26
N VAL A 117 4.21 19.55 9.35
CA VAL A 117 3.96 20.01 7.98
C VAL A 117 2.47 20.35 7.85
N ASN A 118 2.18 21.49 7.23
CA ASN A 118 0.83 21.98 7.01
C ASN A 118 0.47 21.76 5.54
N PHE A 119 -0.65 21.09 5.30
CA PHE A 119 -1.22 20.91 3.98
C PHE A 119 -2.61 21.53 3.89
N GLU A 120 -2.88 22.21 2.78
CA GLU A 120 -4.20 22.70 2.41
C GLU A 120 -4.82 21.74 1.39
N VAL A 121 -6.08 21.34 1.58
CA VAL A 121 -6.82 20.54 0.60
C VAL A 121 -7.36 21.47 -0.49
N LEU A 122 -6.93 21.28 -1.73
CA LEU A 122 -7.35 22.09 -2.87
C LEU A 122 -8.51 21.49 -3.65
N ASP A 123 -8.56 20.16 -3.74
CA ASP A 123 -9.54 19.46 -4.57
C ASP A 123 -9.72 18.03 -4.08
N ILE A 124 -10.93 17.50 -4.24
CA ILE A 124 -11.31 16.12 -3.90
C ILE A 124 -12.18 15.60 -5.04
N LYS A 125 -11.74 14.50 -5.65
CA LYS A 125 -12.47 13.84 -6.74
C LYS A 125 -12.46 12.32 -6.53
N PRO A 126 -13.43 11.58 -7.09
CA PRO A 126 -13.37 10.11 -7.08
C PRO A 126 -12.14 9.63 -7.86
N SER A 127 -11.60 8.46 -7.49
CA SER A 127 -10.40 7.92 -8.13
C SER A 127 -10.63 7.15 -9.43
N TRP A 128 -11.88 6.97 -9.84
CA TRP A 128 -12.31 6.20 -11.00
C TRP A 128 -13.18 7.08 -11.89
#